data_AF-A0A811SPW5-F1
#
_entry.id   AF-A0A811SPW5-F1
#
_cell.length_a   1.000
_cell.length_b   1.000
_cell.length_c   1.000
_cell.angle_alpha   90.00
_cell.angle_beta   90.00
_cell.angle_gamma   90.00
#
_symmetry.space_group_name_H-M   'P 1'
#
loop_
_entity.id
_entity.type
_entity.pdbx_description
1 polymer ?
#
loop_
_entity_poly.entity_id
_entity_poly.type
_entity_poly.pdbx_seq_one_letter_code
_entity_poly.pdbx_strand_id
1 'polypeptide(L)' 'MAEHLFKDKFKVIRLDPDGKKFDKVTRIEAYSENEMYMQLDVATEVYPMLVGDTFNMVLALTLNLDGSTDTGYYTQ' A
#
# COMPACT_ATOMS: atom_id res chain seq x y z
N MET A 1 21.27 7.20 -1.39
CA MET A 1 19.88 6.84 -1.75
C MET A 1 19.57 5.58 -0.98
N ALA A 2 18.58 5.63 -0.11
CA ALA A 2 18.12 4.45 0.61
C ALA A 2 17.63 3.37 -0.38
N GLU A 3 17.97 2.12 -0.09
CA GLU A 3 17.48 0.97 -0.84
C GLU A 3 16.07 0.62 -0.36
N HIS A 4 15.13 0.43 -1.30
CA HIS A 4 13.79 -0.04 -0.97
C HIS A 4 13.79 -1.55 -0.81
N LEU A 5 13.18 -2.06 0.25
CA LEU A 5 12.99 -3.50 0.46
C LEU A 5 12.12 -4.13 -0.61
N PHE A 6 11.13 -3.35 -1.07
CA PHE A 6 10.16 -3.78 -2.04
C PHE A 6 9.70 -2.60 -2.86
N LYS A 7 9.54 -2.82 -4.17
CA LYS A 7 8.91 -1.86 -5.08
C LYS A 7 8.26 -2.63 -6.21
N ASP A 8 6.96 -2.47 -6.35
CA ASP A 8 6.22 -3.04 -7.48
C ASP A 8 4.97 -2.22 -7.79
N LYS A 9 4.43 -2.41 -8.99
CA LYS A 9 3.19 -1.79 -9.46
C LYS A 9 2.05 -2.79 -9.33
N PHE A 10 1.01 -2.40 -8.62
CA PHE A 10 -0.18 -3.21 -8.38
C PHE A 10 -1.40 -2.62 -9.08
N LYS A 11 -2.28 -3.49 -9.55
CA LYS A 11 -3.62 -3.14 -10.02
C LYS A 11 -4.66 -3.72 -9.08
N VAL A 12 -5.57 -2.87 -8.62
CA VAL A 12 -6.72 -3.27 -7.79
C VAL A 12 -7.68 -4.10 -8.63
N ILE A 13 -8.02 -5.30 -8.16
CA ILE A 13 -8.94 -6.20 -8.86
C ILE A 13 -10.28 -6.35 -8.14
N ARG A 14 -10.31 -6.21 -6.82
CA ARG A 14 -11.52 -6.35 -6.00
C ARG A 14 -11.46 -5.46 -4.78
N LEU A 15 -12.64 -5.10 -4.28
CA LEU A 15 -12.84 -4.37 -3.04
C LEU A 15 -13.77 -5.21 -2.16
N ASP A 16 -13.46 -5.28 -0.86
CA ASP A 16 -14.23 -5.98 0.17
C ASP A 16 -14.71 -7.39 -0.27
N PRO A 17 -13.78 -8.32 -0.58
CA PRO A 17 -14.13 -9.65 -1.10
C PRO A 17 -15.03 -10.47 -0.15
N ASP A 18 -14.94 -10.20 1.15
CA ASP A 18 -15.73 -10.82 2.22
C ASP A 18 -16.99 -9.99 2.60
N GLY A 19 -17.36 -9.02 1.77
CA GLY A 19 -18.42 -8.05 2.02
C GLY A 19 -17.95 -6.83 2.83
N LYS A 20 -18.64 -5.71 2.64
CA LYS A 20 -18.32 -4.44 3.32
C LYS A 20 -18.62 -4.55 4.82
N LYS A 21 -17.58 -4.38 5.65
CA LYS A 21 -17.69 -4.43 7.13
C LYS A 21 -17.50 -3.06 7.80
N PHE A 22 -16.80 -2.14 7.15
CA PHE A 22 -16.43 -0.84 7.69
C PHE A 22 -16.76 0.25 6.68
N ASP A 23 -17.20 1.42 7.16
CA ASP A 23 -17.57 2.53 6.26
C ASP A 23 -16.38 3.33 5.75
N LYS A 24 -15.30 3.37 6.53
CA LYS A 24 -14.12 4.22 6.30
C LYS A 24 -12.88 3.44 5.89
N VAL A 25 -13.00 2.11 5.83
CA VAL A 25 -11.91 1.19 5.49
C VAL A 25 -12.43 0.19 4.47
N THR A 26 -11.68 0.00 3.40
CA THR A 26 -11.93 -1.04 2.40
C THR A 26 -10.73 -1.97 2.32
N ARG A 27 -11.00 -3.28 2.29
CA ARG A 27 -10.01 -4.29 1.96
C ARG A 27 -9.86 -4.36 0.44
N ILE A 28 -8.72 -3.93 -0.08
CA ILE A 28 -8.42 -4.12 -1.50
C ILE A 28 -7.79 -5.49 -1.71
N GLU A 29 -8.09 -6.12 -2.84
CA GLU A 29 -7.25 -7.17 -3.42
C GLU A 29 -6.60 -6.61 -4.69
N ALA A 30 -5.28 -6.80 -4.82
CA ALA A 30 -4.53 -6.30 -5.95
C ALA A 30 -3.51 -7.33 -6.45
N TYR A 31 -3.22 -7.29 -7.74
CA TYR A 31 -2.17 -8.09 -8.38
C TYR A 31 -1.12 -7.20 -9.01
N SER A 32 0.15 -7.60 -8.89
CA SER A 32 1.25 -6.94 -9.60
C SER A 32 1.53 -7.59 -10.96
N GLU A 33 2.28 -6.87 -11.79
CA GLU A 33 2.77 -7.40 -13.07
C GLU A 33 3.75 -8.58 -12.86
N ASN A 34 4.40 -8.65 -11.70
CA ASN A 34 5.32 -9.73 -11.32
C ASN A 34 4.62 -10.87 -10.56
N GLU A 35 3.32 -11.08 -10.83
CA GLU A 35 2.51 -12.17 -10.28
C GLU A 35 2.37 -12.17 -8.74
N MET A 36 2.56 -11.02 -8.08
CA MET A 36 2.33 -10.91 -6.64
C MET A 36 0.86 -10.60 -6.36
N TYR A 37 0.32 -11.23 -5.32
CA TYR A 37 -1.01 -10.95 -4.80
C TYR A 37 -0.92 -10.19 -3.46
N MET A 38 -1.75 -9.16 -3.31
CA MET A 38 -1.79 -8.32 -2.12
C MET A 38 -3.22 -8.17 -1.63
N GLN A 39 -3.41 -8.33 -0.32
CA GLN A 39 -4.56 -7.78 0.40
C GLN A 39 -4.08 -6.65 1.30
N LEU A 40 -4.77 -5.50 1.25
CA LEU A 40 -4.42 -4.33 2.04
C LEU A 40 -5.69 -3.62 2.52
N ASP A 41 -5.77 -3.33 3.81
CA ASP A 41 -6.85 -2.51 4.37
C ASP A 41 -6.46 -1.03 4.24
N VAL A 42 -7.23 -0.27 3.47
CA VAL A 42 -6.96 1.14 3.15
C VAL A 42 -7.98 2.03 3.83
N ALA A 43 -7.54 3.14 4.42
CA ALA A 43 -8.42 4.18 4.94
C ALA A 43 -9.09 4.96 3.79
N THR A 44 -10.15 4.39 3.23
CA THR A 44 -10.84 4.84 2.00
C THR A 44 -11.46 6.22 2.11
N GLU A 45 -11.75 6.70 3.33
CA GLU A 45 -12.21 8.09 3.55
C GLU A 45 -11.13 9.11 3.18
N VAL A 46 -9.85 8.76 3.37
CA VAL A 46 -8.70 9.64 3.09
C VAL A 46 -8.11 9.36 1.70
N TYR A 47 -8.02 8.08 1.33
CA TYR A 47 -7.44 7.65 0.06
C TYR A 47 -8.37 6.65 -0.65
N PRO A 48 -9.33 7.13 -1.45
CA PRO A 48 -10.25 6.27 -2.17
C PRO A 48 -9.53 5.51 -3.29
N MET A 49 -9.84 4.22 -3.42
CA MET A 49 -9.32 3.35 -4.48
C MET A 49 -10.46 2.58 -5.13
N LEU A 50 -10.38 2.40 -6.44
CA LEU A 50 -11.39 1.72 -7.26
C LEU A 50 -10.82 0.48 -7.93
N VAL A 51 -11.70 -0.46 -8.29
CA VAL A 51 -11.31 -1.59 -9.13
C VAL A 51 -10.80 -1.06 -10.48
N GLY A 52 -9.62 -1.53 -10.89
CA GLY A 52 -8.93 -1.08 -12.08
C GLY A 52 -7.81 -0.06 -11.83
N ASP A 53 -7.81 0.61 -10.66
CA ASP A 53 -6.76 1.55 -10.31
C ASP A 53 -5.41 0.87 -10.22
N THR A 54 -4.38 1.59 -10.67
CA THR A 54 -3.00 1.14 -10.61
C THR A 54 -2.20 2.04 -9.68
N PHE A 55 -1.44 1.45 -8.76
CA PHE A 55 -0.61 2.18 -7.80
C PHE A 55 0.77 1.54 -7.67
N ASN A 56 1.76 2.34 -7.27
CA ASN A 56 3.08 1.84 -6.93
C ASN A 56 3.14 1.58 -5.42
N MET A 57 3.44 0.35 -5.03
CA MET A 57 3.74 0.01 -3.64
C MET A 57 5.25 0.04 -3.43
N VAL A 58 5.69 0.71 -2.37
CA VAL A 58 7.10 0.75 -1.95
C VAL A 58 7.16 0.47 -0.46
N LEU A 59 8.02 -0.46 -0.05
CA LEU A 59 8.37 -0.68 1.36
C LEU A 59 9.83 -0.32 1.58
N ALA A 60 10.11 0.44 2.64
CA ALA A 60 11.44 0.91 2.99
C ALA A 60 11.70 0.68 4.48
N LEU A 61 12.97 0.47 4.87
CA LEU A 61 13.38 0.37 6.27
C LEU A 61 13.46 1.74 6.97
N THR A 62 13.56 2.81 6.21
CA THR A 62 13.72 4.17 6.71
C THR A 62 13.12 5.17 5.74
N LEU A 63 12.65 6.30 6.27
CA LEU A 63 12.23 7.46 5.49
C LEU A 63 13.40 8.40 5.17
N ASN A 64 14.54 8.23 5.84
CA ASN A 64 15.72 9.06 5.60
C ASN A 64 16.28 8.75 4.21
N LEU A 65 16.34 9.77 3.35
CA LEU A 65 16.79 9.61 1.95
C LEU A 65 18.26 9.14 1.82
N ASP A 66 19.05 9.40 2.85
CA ASP A 66 20.44 8.96 2.97
C ASP A 66 20.60 7.50 3.39
N GLY A 67 19.51 6.84 3.83
CA GLY A 67 19.51 5.45 4.29
C GLY A 67 19.86 5.26 5.76
N SER A 68 20.01 6.35 6.54
CA SER A 68 20.23 6.27 7.98
C SER A 68 19.02 5.64 8.69
N THR A 69 19.27 4.90 9.77
CA THR A 69 18.25 4.16 10.52
C THR A 69 17.16 5.08 11.05
N ASP A 70 15.92 4.63 10.99
CA ASP A 70 14.81 5.33 11.64
C ASP A 70 15.03 5.34 13.16
N THR A 71 14.91 6.51 13.76
CA THR A 71 15.03 6.70 15.21
C THR A 71 13.74 6.34 15.94
N GLY A 72 12.65 6.12 15.22
CA GLY A 72 11.31 5.83 15.76
C GLY A 72 10.58 7.07 16.27
N TYR A 73 11.17 8.25 16.16
CA TYR A 73 10.52 9.52 16.50
C TYR A 73 9.80 10.09 15.29
N TYR A 74 8.47 10.18 15.39
CA TYR A 74 7.66 10.92 14.42
C TYR A 74 7.60 12.40 14.84
N THR A 75 8.29 13.26 14.09
CA THR A 75 8.19 14.72 14.24
C THR A 75 7.24 15.26 13.18
N GLN A 76 6.01 15.59 13.58
CA GLN A 76 5.00 16.21 12.71
C GLN A 76 5.16 17.74 12.66
#